data_AF-A0A7W8JVK2-F1
#
_entry.id   AF-A0A7W8JVK2-F1
#
_cell.length_a   1.000
_cell.length_b   1.000
_cell.length_c   1.000
_cell.angle_alpha   90.00
_cell.angle_beta   90.00
_cell.angle_gamma   90.00
#
_symmetry.space_group_name_H-M   'P 1'
#
loop_
_entity.id
_entity.type
_entity.pdbx_description
1 polymer ?
#
loop_
_entity_poly.entity_id
_entity_poly.type
_entity_poly.pdbx_seq_one_letter_code
_entity_poly.pdbx_strand_id
1 'polypeptide(L)' 'MTDRKPYRHRFPLSIIGHALWLYHRFPLSERDVQELLHQHGIVVSHETLRQWNIKFAPLLTEVLRHREPQQGFPVVPR' A
#
# COMPACT_ATOMS: atom_id res chain seq x y z
N MET A 1 -3.18 28.33 -8.91
CA MET A 1 -1.75 28.05 -9.17
C MET A 1 -1.32 27.04 -8.12
N THR A 2 -1.07 25.76 -8.37
CA THR A 2 -0.41 25.10 -9.50
C THR A 2 -1.09 23.78 -9.85
N ASP A 3 -1.66 23.71 -11.06
CA ASP A 3 -1.87 22.47 -11.81
C ASP A 3 -0.47 21.92 -12.13
N ARG A 4 -0.09 20.82 -11.47
CA ARG A 4 1.01 19.98 -11.90
C ARG A 4 0.40 18.63 -12.22
N LYS A 5 -0.05 18.48 -13.46
CA LYS A 5 -0.34 17.18 -14.07
C LYS A 5 0.95 16.59 -14.66
N PRO A 6 1.61 15.63 -13.99
CA PRO A 6 2.44 14.67 -14.70
C PRO A 6 1.51 13.58 -15.25
N TYR A 7 1.45 13.48 -16.57
CA TYR A 7 0.78 12.35 -17.22
C TYR A 7 1.44 11.02 -16.81
N ARG A 8 0.57 10.03 -16.51
CA ARG A 8 0.74 8.59 -16.81
C ARG A 8 1.09 7.60 -15.68
N HIS A 9 0.46 7.76 -14.52
CA HIS A 9 -0.13 6.62 -13.80
C HIS A 9 -1.56 7.02 -13.40
N ARG A 10 -2.58 6.18 -13.67
CA ARG A 10 -3.99 6.49 -13.34
C ARG A 10 -4.18 6.85 -11.85
N PHE A 11 -3.27 6.40 -10.99
CA PHE A 11 -3.24 6.70 -9.57
C PHE A 11 -1.81 7.01 -9.10
N PRO A 12 -1.61 8.01 -8.22
CA PRO A 12 -0.32 8.27 -7.58
C PRO A 12 0.17 7.06 -6.78
N LEU A 13 1.50 6.84 -6.73
CA LEU A 13 2.13 5.83 -5.85
C LEU A 13 1.75 6.01 -4.38
N SER A 14 1.49 7.24 -3.94
CA SER A 14 0.99 7.53 -2.58
C SER A 14 -0.35 6.85 -2.29
N ILE A 15 -1.25 6.75 -3.28
CA ILE A 15 -2.55 6.07 -3.14
C ILE A 15 -2.36 4.56 -3.09
N ILE A 16 -1.51 4.03 -3.97
CA ILE A 16 -1.21 2.58 -4.02
C ILE A 16 -0.58 2.13 -2.70
N GLY A 17 0.39 2.90 -2.20
CA GLY A 17 1.02 2.65 -0.91
C GLY A 17 0.04 2.74 0.25
N HIS A 18 -0.90 3.69 0.24
CA HIS A 18 -1.93 3.81 1.26
C HIS A 18 -2.91 2.63 1.25
N ALA A 19 -3.37 2.21 0.06
CA ALA A 19 -4.24 1.05 -0.12
C ALA A 19 -3.60 -0.25 0.39
N LEU A 20 -2.34 -0.49 0.01
CA LEU A 20 -1.59 -1.67 0.44
C LEU A 20 -1.25 -1.62 1.94
N TRP A 21 -0.97 -0.43 2.47
CA TRP A 21 -0.77 -0.25 3.91
C TRP A 21 -2.04 -0.58 4.69
N LEU A 22 -3.22 -0.11 4.25
CA LEU A 22 -4.49 -0.47 4.86
C LEU A 22 -4.75 -1.98 4.78
N TYR A 23 -4.45 -2.60 3.62
CA TYR A 23 -4.57 -4.05 3.42
C TYR A 23 -3.67 -4.87 4.35
N HIS A 24 -2.44 -4.41 4.64
CA HIS A 24 -1.51 -5.15 5.50
C HIS A 24 -1.61 -4.78 6.98
N ARG A 25 -2.04 -3.56 7.31
CA ARG A 25 -2.17 -3.07 8.69
C ARG A 25 -3.44 -3.59 9.36
N PHE A 26 -4.50 -3.80 8.58
CA PHE A 26 -5.79 -4.27 9.07
C PHE A 26 -6.18 -5.55 8.32
N PRO A 27 -6.89 -6.49 8.96
CA PRO A 27 -7.45 -7.67 8.30
C PRO A 27 -8.69 -7.29 7.45
N LEU A 28 -8.54 -6.27 6.60
CA LEU A 28 -9.60 -5.77 5.73
C LEU A 28 -9.69 -6.63 4.48
N SER A 29 -10.90 -6.92 4.02
CA SER A 29 -11.08 -7.55 2.71
C SER A 29 -10.79 -6.53 1.60
N GLU A 30 -10.52 -7.02 0.40
CA GLU A 30 -10.30 -6.17 -0.78
C GLU A 30 -11.49 -5.22 -1.04
N ARG A 31 -12.71 -5.62 -0.64
CA ARG A 31 -13.91 -4.78 -0.66
C ARG A 31 -13.83 -3.61 0.31
N ASP A 32 -13.43 -3.82 1.56
CA ASP A 32 -13.32 -2.73 2.53
C ASP A 32 -12.25 -1.71 2.10
N VAL A 33 -11.14 -2.19 1.54
CA VAL A 33 -10.10 -1.30 0.98
C VAL A 33 -10.64 -0.52 -0.23
N GLN A 34 -11.44 -1.16 -1.08
CA GLN A 34 -12.11 -0.50 -2.20
C GLN A 34 -13.09 0.59 -1.74
N GLU A 35 -13.88 0.33 -0.70
CA GLU A 35 -14.83 1.27 -0.11
C GLU A 35 -14.10 2.47 0.50
N LEU A 36 -13.00 2.24 1.24
CA LEU A 36 -12.17 3.31 1.81
C LEU A 36 -11.55 4.20 0.73
N LEU A 37 -11.08 3.60 -0.37
CA LEU A 37 -10.59 4.35 -1.52
C LEU A 37 -11.74 5.13 -2.20
N HIS A 38 -12.93 4.55 -2.31
CA HIS A 38 -14.12 5.24 -2.80
C HIS A 38 -14.48 6.46 -1.94
N GLN A 39 -14.42 6.33 -0.61
CA GLN A 39 -14.64 7.45 0.31
C GLN A 39 -13.59 8.55 0.13
N HIS A 40 -12.37 8.19 -0.27
CA HIS A 40 -11.32 9.14 -0.65
C HIS A 40 -11.49 9.76 -2.06
N GLY A 41 -12.57 9.42 -2.77
CA GLY A 41 -12.84 9.87 -4.15
C GLY A 41 -12.10 9.07 -5.22
N ILE A 42 -11.61 7.88 -4.87
CA ILE A 42 -10.74 7.04 -5.69
C ILE A 42 -11.50 5.77 -6.08
N VAL A 43 -12.09 5.80 -7.27
CA VAL A 43 -12.80 4.64 -7.83
C VAL A 43 -11.79 3.66 -8.43
N VAL A 44 -11.46 2.61 -7.68
CA VAL A 44 -10.64 1.49 -8.15
C VAL A 44 -11.47 0.22 -8.23
N SER A 45 -11.23 -0.60 -9.25
CA SER A 45 -11.81 -1.93 -9.33
C SER A 45 -11.02 -2.92 -8.47
N HIS A 46 -11.70 -3.95 -7.98
CA HIS A 46 -11.10 -5.08 -7.27
C HIS A 46 -9.88 -5.69 -8.00
N GLU A 47 -9.96 -5.86 -9.33
CA GLU A 47 -8.83 -6.31 -10.15
C GLU A 47 -7.60 -5.39 -10.08
N THR A 48 -7.81 -4.08 -9.92
CA THR A 48 -6.71 -3.12 -9.78
C THR A 48 -6.00 -3.29 -8.44
N LEU A 49 -6.76 -3.50 -7.35
CA LEU A 49 -6.18 -3.83 -6.04
C LEU A 49 -5.40 -5.13 -6.09
N ARG A 50 -5.93 -6.15 -6.75
CA ARG A 50 -5.23 -7.43 -6.92
C ARG A 50 -3.94 -7.28 -7.73
N GLN A 51 -3.96 -6.51 -8.82
CA GLN A 51 -2.75 -6.22 -9.58
C GLN A 51 -1.73 -5.41 -8.80
N TRP A 52 -2.17 -4.47 -7.95
CA TRP A 52 -1.27 -3.76 -7.05
C TRP A 52 -0.66 -4.70 -6.02
N ASN A 53 -1.45 -5.61 -5.45
CA ASN A 53 -0.95 -6.60 -4.51
C ASN A 53 0.12 -7.48 -5.16
N ILE A 54 -0.13 -8.03 -6.35
CA ILE A 54 0.86 -8.85 -7.07
C ILE A 54 2.13 -8.08 -7.42
N LYS A 55 1.98 -6.84 -7.91
CA LYS A 55 3.12 -6.04 -8.40
C LYS A 55 3.94 -5.41 -7.28
N PHE A 56 3.28 -5.00 -6.20
CA PHE A 56 3.90 -4.28 -5.08
C PHE A 56 4.03 -5.13 -3.82
N ALA A 57 3.55 -6.37 -3.74
CA ALA A 57 3.85 -7.29 -2.64
C ALA A 57 5.35 -7.38 -2.29
N PRO A 58 6.28 -7.54 -3.26
CA PRO A 58 7.71 -7.52 -2.97
C PRO A 58 8.18 -6.14 -2.48
N LEU A 59 7.69 -5.09 -3.15
CA LEU A 59 7.67 -3.67 -2.72
C LEU A 59 7.42 -3.48 -1.21
N LEU A 60 6.24 -3.93 -0.82
CA LEU A 60 5.64 -3.73 0.48
C LEU A 60 6.36 -4.55 1.52
N THR A 61 6.76 -5.78 1.20
CA THR A 61 7.52 -6.64 2.12
C THR A 61 8.82 -5.97 2.53
N GLU A 62 9.53 -5.32 1.59
CA GLU A 62 10.77 -4.60 1.91
C GLU A 62 10.51 -3.33 2.71
N VAL A 63 9.49 -2.54 2.35
CA VAL A 63 9.10 -1.33 3.08
C VAL A 63 8.57 -1.65 4.48
N LEU A 64 7.82 -2.74 4.64
CA LEU A 64 7.36 -3.26 5.93
C LEU A 64 8.53 -3.80 6.74
N ARG A 65 9.47 -4.55 6.14
CA ARG A 65 10.71 -4.95 6.84
C ARG A 65 11.53 -3.76 7.34
N HIS A 66 11.54 -2.66 6.59
CA HIS A 66 12.22 -1.43 6.96
C HIS A 66 11.44 -0.57 7.97
N ARG A 67 10.12 -0.74 8.07
CA ARG A 67 9.24 0.00 8.99
C ARG A 67 8.84 -0.78 10.22
N GLU A 68 8.99 -2.10 10.21
CA GLU A 68 9.07 -2.87 11.43
C GLU A 68 10.30 -2.34 12.17
N PRO A 69 10.14 -1.76 13.38
CA PRO A 69 11.29 -1.50 14.21
C PRO A 69 11.96 -2.86 14.33
N GLN A 70 13.20 -2.96 13.83
CA GLN A 70 14.08 -4.09 14.08
C GLN A 70 13.80 -4.51 15.52
N GLN A 71 13.08 -5.62 15.70
CA GLN A 71 12.84 -6.23 17.00
C GLN A 71 14.21 -6.76 17.38
N GLY A 72 15.03 -5.83 17.85
CA GLY A 72 16.37 -6.04 18.34
C GLY A 72 16.21 -6.79 19.64
N PHE A 73 16.23 -8.11 19.54
CA PHE A 73 16.89 -8.90 20.54
C PHE A 73 18.25 -9.27 19.93
N PRO A 74 19.34 -8.54 20.25
CA PRO A 74 20.66 -9.04 19.94
C PRO A 74 20.82 -10.35 20.71
N VAL A 75 20.73 -11.47 19.98
CA VAL A 75 21.17 -12.76 20.50
C VAL A 75 22.68 -12.65 20.70
N VAL A 76 23.09 -12.42 21.94
CA VAL A 76 24.49 -12.45 22.35
C VAL A 76 24.95 -13.91 22.22
N PRO A 77 25.90 -14.25 21.33
CA PRO A 77 26.50 -15.56 21.37
C PRO A 77 27.39 -15.65 22.63
N ARG A 78 27.14 -16.68 23.45
CA ARG A 78 28.07 -17.08 24.52
C ARG A 78 29.29 -17.77 23.94
#